data_AF-A0A251LYP3-F1
#
_entry.id   AF-A0A251LYP3-F1
#
_cell.length_a   1.000
_cell.length_b   1.000
_cell.length_c   1.000
_cell.angle_alpha   90.00
_cell.angle_beta   90.00
_cell.angle_gamma   90.00
#
_symmetry.space_group_name_H-M   'P 1'
#
loop_
_entity.id
_entity.type
_entity.pdbx_description
1 polymer ?
#
loop_
_entity_poly.entity_id
_entity_poly.type
_entity_poly.pdbx_seq_one_letter_code
_entity_poly.pdbx_strand_id
1 'polypeptide(L)' 'MEFAKLLQVLNLENMDKTRHWKIVGCSAYTGEGLLEGFDWLVQDMMIP' A
#
# COMPACT_ATOMS: atom_id res chain seq x y z
N MET A 1 8.93 -0.88 -12.34
CA MET A 1 9.83 -2.06 -12.37
C MET A 1 10.32 -2.46 -10.98
N GLU A 2 10.44 -1.54 -10.00
CA GLU A 2 10.97 -1.86 -8.66
C GLU A 2 9.95 -2.48 -7.68
N PHE A 3 8.68 -2.04 -7.73
CA PHE A 3 7.62 -2.53 -6.82
C PHE A 3 7.21 -3.99 -7.05
N ALA A 4 7.43 -4.55 -8.25
CA ALA A 4 7.04 -5.92 -8.58
C ALA A 4 7.74 -6.98 -7.70
N LYS A 5 8.97 -6.70 -7.25
CA LYS A 5 9.70 -7.62 -6.36
C LYS A 5 9.15 -7.60 -4.94
N LEU A 6 8.65 -6.45 -4.48
CA LEU A 6 8.03 -6.34 -3.15
C LEU A 6 6.73 -7.16 -3.09
N LEU A 7 5.93 -7.16 -4.16
CA LEU A 7 4.72 -8.00 -4.27
C LEU A 7 5.03 -9.48 -4.02
N GLN A 8 6.09 -9.99 -4.68
CA GLN A 8 6.51 -11.38 -4.54
C GLN A 8 7.07 -11.70 -3.15
N VAL A 9 8.00 -10.88 -2.65
CA VAL A 9 8.67 -11.16 -1.37
C VAL A 9 7.70 -11.09 -0.19
N LEU A 10 6.77 -10.13 -0.22
CA LEU A 10 5.74 -9.97 0.82
C LEU A 10 4.51 -10.85 0.56
N ASN A 11 4.47 -11.56 -0.57
CA ASN A 11 3.40 -12.48 -0.94
C ASN A 11 2.00 -11.81 -0.93
N LEU A 12 1.91 -10.57 -1.41
CA LEU A 12 0.68 -9.76 -1.30
C LEU A 12 -0.48 -10.32 -2.14
N GLU A 13 -0.19 -11.04 -3.23
CA GLU A 13 -1.19 -11.71 -4.07
C GLU A 13 -2.05 -12.71 -3.27
N ASN A 14 -1.52 -13.29 -2.20
CA ASN A 14 -2.28 -14.18 -1.33
C ASN A 14 -3.23 -13.45 -0.37
N MET A 15 -3.05 -12.13 -0.19
CA MET A 15 -3.91 -11.32 0.67
C MET A 15 -5.12 -10.73 -0.05
N ASP A 16 -5.09 -10.62 -1.39
CA ASP A 16 -6.15 -10.03 -2.23
C ASP A 16 -7.56 -10.56 -1.92
N LYS A 17 -7.65 -11.80 -1.42
CA LYS A 17 -8.93 -12.46 -1.11
C LYS A 17 -9.52 -12.08 0.25
N THR A 18 -8.74 -11.47 1.14
CA THR A 18 -9.12 -11.27 2.55
C THR A 18 -8.94 -9.84 3.03
N ARG A 19 -8.08 -9.06 2.37
CA ARG A 19 -7.69 -7.70 2.76
C ARG A 19 -7.32 -6.93 1.50
N HIS A 20 -7.72 -5.66 1.43
CA HIS A 20 -7.17 -4.75 0.44
C HIS A 20 -5.77 -4.29 0.87
N TRP A 21 -4.92 -3.99 -0.09
CA TRP A 21 -3.57 -3.47 0.16
C TRP A 21 -3.11 -2.56 -0.97
N LYS A 22 -2.16 -1.68 -0.66
CA LYS A 22 -1.46 -0.83 -1.64
C LYS A 22 -0.02 -0.62 -1.17
N ILE A 23 0.93 -0.71 -2.09
CA ILE A 23 2.32 -0.29 -1.81
C ILE A 23 2.44 1.19 -2.17
N VAL A 24 2.88 2.00 -1.20
CA VAL A 24 3.16 3.43 -1.39
C VAL A 24 4.62 3.67 -1.01
N GLY A 25 5.42 4.16 -1.97
CA GLY A 25 6.77 4.61 -1.67
C GLY A 25 6.71 5.85 -0.79
N CYS A 26 7.45 5.88 0.32
CA CYS A 26 7.46 7.01 1.21
C CYS A 26 8.84 7.25 1.83
N SER A 27 9.02 8.47 2.36
CA SER A 27 10.17 8.85 3.16
C SER A 27 9.68 9.38 4.49
N ALA A 28 10.01 8.68 5.57
CA ALA A 28 9.70 9.13 6.93
C ALA A 28 10.43 10.43 7.31
N TYR A 29 11.53 10.77 6.62
CA TYR A 29 12.34 11.95 6.88
C TYR A 29 11.77 13.20 6.20
N THR A 30 11.41 13.10 4.92
CA THR A 30 10.87 14.24 4.15
C THR A 30 9.34 14.33 4.23
N GLY A 31 8.67 13.26 4.63
CA GLY A 31 7.21 13.14 4.66
C GLY A 31 6.58 12.79 3.31
N GLU A 32 7.39 12.65 2.25
CA GLU A 32 6.93 12.27 0.93
C GLU A 32 6.20 10.92 0.97
N GLY A 33 5.03 10.83 0.34
CA GLY A 33 4.22 9.61 0.25
C GLY A 33 3.45 9.22 1.51
N LEU A 34 3.72 9.82 2.67
CA LEU A 34 3.00 9.45 3.91
C LEU A 34 1.51 9.80 3.83
N LEU A 35 1.18 11.05 3.47
CA LEU A 35 -0.21 11.49 3.39
C LEU A 35 -0.99 10.70 2.33
N GLU A 36 -0.39 10.40 1.18
CA GLU A 36 -1.00 9.55 0.14
C GLU A 36 -1.34 8.15 0.69
N GLY A 37 -0.45 7.55 1.48
CA GLY A 37 -0.69 6.26 2.12
C GLY A 37 -1.86 6.30 3.09
N PHE A 38 -1.97 7.36 3.90
CA PHE A 38 -3.09 7.54 4.82
C PHE A 38 -4.41 7.84 4.10
N ASP A 39 -4.39 8.66 3.05
CA ASP A 39 -5.57 8.96 2.25
C ASP A 39 -6.15 7.69 1.62
N TRP A 40 -5.29 6.80 1.10
CA TRP A 40 -5.75 5.50 0.59
C TRP A 40 -6.40 4.65 1.68
N LEU A 41 -5.80 4.56 2.87
CA LEU A 41 -6.35 3.79 3.99
C LEU A 41 -7.75 4.27 4.40
N VAL A 42 -7.94 5.59 4.46
CA VAL A 42 -9.23 6.20 4.82
C VAL A 42 -10.27 5.93 3.73
N GLN A 43 -9.90 6.09 2.46
CA GLN A 43 -10.79 5.82 1.32
C GLN A 43 -11.19 4.34 1.26
N ASP A 44 -10.24 3.43 1.47
CA ASP A 44 -10.46 1.98 1.42
C ASP A 44 -11.46 1.51 2.49
N MET A 45 -11.36 2.05 3.72
CA MET A 45 -12.31 1.75 4.80
C MET A 45 -13.76 2.20 4.49
N MET A 46 -13.91 3.21 3.63
CA MET A 46 -15.23 3.75 3.25
C MET A 46 -15.85 3.04 2.03
N ILE A 47 -15.16 2.06 1.44
CA ILE A 47 -15.71 1.24 0.37
C ILE A 47 -16.84 0.36 0.95
N PRO A 48 -18.06 0.37 0.38
CA PRO A 48 -19.20 -0.43 0.86
C PRO A 48 -18.96 -1.95 0.83
#